data_AF-A0A346PDY6-F1
#
_entry.id   AF-A0A346PDY6-F1
#
_cell.length_a   1.000
_cell.length_b   1.000
_cell.length_c   1.000
_cell.angle_alpha   90.00
_cell.angle_beta   90.00
_cell.angle_gamma   90.00
#
_symmetry.space_group_name_H-M   'P 1'
#
loop_
_entity.id
_entity.type
_entity.pdbx_description
1 polymer ?
#
loop_
_entity_poly.entity_id
_entity_poly.type
_entity_poly.pdbx_seq_one_letter_code
_entity_poly.pdbx_strand_id
1 'polypeptide(L)' 'MTSVNLGTQTTISVNRTADIVADDMRVDTLFEYTGGERGWTGNIPKMRLSTEKLAVLG' A
#
# COMPACT_ATOMS: atom_id res chain seq x y z
N MET A 1 -2.47 12.02 -26.97
CA MET A 1 -2.81 10.95 -26.02
C MET A 1 -2.59 11.49 -24.62
N THR A 2 -3.60 11.45 -23.76
CA THR A 2 -3.51 11.99 -22.39
C THR A 2 -3.20 10.85 -21.44
N SER A 3 -2.21 11.03 -20.57
CA SER A 3 -1.89 10.06 -19.51
C SER A 3 -2.48 10.54 -18.19
N VAL A 4 -3.18 9.64 -17.50
CA VAL A 4 -3.74 9.87 -16.17
C VAL A 4 -3.25 8.77 -15.22
N ASN A 5 -3.11 9.11 -13.94
CA ASN A 5 -2.82 8.13 -12.91
C ASN A 5 -4.11 7.41 -12.52
N LEU A 6 -4.04 6.08 -12.38
CA LEU A 6 -5.11 5.25 -11.84
C LEU A 6 -4.67 4.67 -10.50
N GLY A 7 -5.39 4.97 -9.43
CA GLY A 7 -5.05 4.54 -8.07
C GLY A 7 -6.13 4.88 -7.06
N THR A 8 -5.88 4.55 -5.80
CA THR A 8 -6.81 4.80 -4.69
C THR A 8 -6.57 6.16 -4.03
N GLN A 9 -7.61 6.72 -3.39
CA GLN A 9 -7.47 7.97 -2.64
C GLN A 9 -6.74 7.79 -1.32
N THR A 10 -6.74 6.59 -0.75
CA THR A 10 -6.12 6.25 0.53
C THR A 10 -4.93 5.33 0.34
N THR A 11 -4.06 5.29 1.35
CA THR A 11 -2.95 4.35 1.48
C THR A 11 -3.15 3.46 2.70
N ILE A 12 -2.47 2.33 2.71
CA ILE A 12 -2.47 1.38 3.82
C ILE A 12 -1.02 0.98 4.13
N SER A 13 -0.70 0.79 5.42
CA SER A 13 0.62 0.31 5.81
C SER A 13 0.71 -1.21 5.61
N VAL A 14 1.94 -1.72 5.44
CA VAL A 14 2.18 -3.16 5.30
C VAL A 14 1.66 -3.93 6.52
N ASN A 15 1.91 -3.43 7.73
CA ASN A 15 1.41 -4.04 8.96
C ASN A 15 -0.12 -4.11 8.96
N ARG A 16 -0.82 -3.04 8.56
CA ARG A 16 -2.28 -3.05 8.54
C ARG A 16 -2.83 -4.03 7.50
N THR A 17 -2.16 -4.19 6.36
CA THR A 17 -2.51 -5.24 5.39
C THR A 17 -2.34 -6.62 6.00
N ALA A 18 -1.23 -6.89 6.71
CA ALA A 18 -1.01 -8.16 7.39
C ALA A 18 -2.06 -8.46 8.47
N ASP A 19 -2.45 -7.45 9.27
CA ASP A 19 -3.52 -7.58 10.26
C ASP A 19 -4.86 -7.99 9.62
N ILE A 20 -5.23 -7.33 8.51
CA ILE A 20 -6.49 -7.64 7.79
C ILE A 20 -6.49 -9.07 7.26
N VAL A 21 -5.36 -9.52 6.72
CA VAL A 21 -5.22 -10.89 6.23
C VAL A 21 -5.34 -11.89 7.38
N ALA A 22 -4.70 -11.63 8.51
CA ALA A 22 -4.77 -12.50 9.69
C ALA A 22 -6.20 -12.60 10.26
N ASP A 23 -6.92 -11.48 10.32
CA ASP A 23 -8.31 -11.40 10.77
C ASP A 23 -9.25 -12.20 9.84
N ASP A 24 -9.13 -11.99 8.52
CA ASP A 24 -9.93 -12.71 7.51
C ASP A 24 -9.68 -14.23 7.55
N MET A 25 -8.42 -14.62 7.78
CA MET A 25 -8.02 -16.01 7.91
C MET A 25 -8.28 -16.63 9.29
N ARG A 26 -8.65 -15.82 10.29
CA ARG A 26 -8.87 -16.24 11.69
C ARG A 26 -7.66 -16.96 12.30
N VAL A 27 -6.48 -16.38 12.11
CA VAL A 27 -5.22 -16.91 12.65
C VAL A 27 -4.52 -15.87 13.52
N ASP A 28 -3.92 -16.33 14.62
CA ASP A 28 -3.03 -15.50 15.43
C ASP A 28 -1.63 -15.50 14.81
N THR A 29 -1.09 -14.32 14.57
CA THR A 29 0.23 -14.14 13.94
C THR A 29 1.17 -13.33 14.82
N LEU A 30 2.43 -13.76 14.87
CA LEU A 30 3.53 -12.98 15.43
C LEU A 30 4.29 -12.33 14.28
N PHE A 31 4.48 -11.01 14.33
CA PHE A 31 5.25 -10.30 13.33
C PHE A 31 6.74 -10.33 13.67
N GLU A 32 7.52 -10.89 12.74
CA GLU A 32 8.97 -10.81 12.75
C GLU A 32 9.45 -9.91 11.61
N TYR A 33 10.23 -8.90 11.95
CA TYR A 33 10.78 -7.95 10.97
C TYR A 33 12.24 -8.27 10.73
N THR A 34 12.61 -8.37 9.45
CA THR A 34 14.01 -8.61 9.03
C THR A 34 14.96 -7.47 9.38
N GLY A 35 14.45 -6.34 9.87
CA GLY A 35 15.22 -5.12 10.11
C GLY A 35 15.48 -4.30 8.83
N GLY A 36 16.08 -3.11 9.01
CA GLY A 36 16.39 -2.17 7.95
C GLY A 36 15.31 -1.11 7.69
N GLU A 37 15.62 -0.14 6.83
CA GLU A 37 14.71 0.99 6.52
C GLU A 37 13.67 0.68 5.43
N ARG A 38 13.83 -0.44 4.70
CA ARG A 38 12.97 -0.88 3.59
C ARG A 38 13.15 -2.37 3.29
N GLY A 39 12.19 -2.97 2.56
CA GLY A 39 12.21 -4.40 2.24
C GLY A 39 13.36 -4.84 1.32
N TRP A 40 13.72 -4.04 0.31
CA TRP A 40 14.84 -4.30 -0.60
C TRP A 40 15.34 -3.01 -1.26
N THR A 41 16.51 -3.04 -1.89
CA THR A 41 17.07 -1.91 -2.64
C THR A 41 16.15 -1.53 -3.81
N GLY A 42 15.71 -0.27 -3.85
CA GLY A 42 14.77 0.23 -4.85
C GLY A 42 13.29 0.18 -4.42
N ASN A 43 12.98 -0.37 -3.24
CA ASN A 43 11.62 -0.27 -2.69
C ASN A 43 11.29 1.17 -2.26
N ILE A 44 10.09 1.64 -2.58
CA ILE A 44 9.59 2.97 -2.25
C ILE A 44 8.85 2.91 -0.91
N PRO A 45 9.34 3.56 0.17
CA PRO A 45 8.75 3.41 1.51
C PRO A 45 7.30 3.90 1.64
N LYS A 46 6.93 4.92 0.86
CA LYS A 46 5.57 5.49 0.81
C LYS A 46 5.24 5.87 -0.62
N MET A 47 4.11 5.38 -1.12
CA MET A 47 3.64 5.66 -2.47
C MET A 47 2.17 6.04 -2.46
N ARG A 48 1.83 7.08 -3.23
CA ARG A 48 0.46 7.46 -3.58
C ARG A 48 0.51 8.18 -4.92
N LEU A 49 -0.43 7.88 -5.81
CA LEU A 49 -0.58 8.63 -7.05
C LEU A 49 -1.58 9.77 -6.84
N SER A 50 -1.30 10.94 -7.38
CA SER A 50 -2.34 11.98 -7.50
C SER A 50 -3.36 11.52 -8.53
N THR A 51 -4.61 11.33 -8.09
CA THR A 51 -5.75 10.93 -8.93
C THR A 51 -6.62 12.12 -9.33
N GLU A 52 -6.18 13.35 -9.10
CA GLU A 52 -6.94 14.57 -9.41
C GLU A 52 -7.37 14.63 -10.87
N LYS A 53 -6.46 14.31 -11.80
CA LYS A 53 -6.77 14.26 -13.24
C LYS A 53 -7.83 13.22 -13.59
N LEU A 54 -7.87 12.10 -12.87
CA LEU A 54 -8.85 11.04 -13.09
C LEU A 54 -10.21 11.44 -12.49
N ALA A 55 -10.22 12.04 -11.29
CA ALA A 55 -11.45 12.41 -10.59
C ALA A 55 -12.30 13.46 -11.34
N VAL A 56 -11.67 14.29 -12.18
CA VAL A 56 -12.39 15.26 -13.03
C VAL A 56 -13.13 14.58 -14.19
N LEU A 57 -12.83 13.31 -14.51
CA LEU A 57 -13.42 12.58 -15.63
C LEU A 57 -14.75 11.88 -15.28
N GLY A 58 -15.16 11.86 -14.01
CA GLY A 58 -16.38 11.18 -13.51
C GLY A 58 -16.09 9.86 -12.81
#